data_AF-A0A538G3B1-F1
#
_entry.id   AF-A0A538G3B1-F1
#
_cell.length_a   1.000
_cell.length_b   1.000
_cell.length_c   1.000
_cell.angle_alpha   90.00
_cell.angle_beta   90.00
_cell.angle_gamma   90.00
#
_symmetry.space_group_name_H-M   'P 1'
#
loop_
_entity.id
_entity.type
_entity.pdbx_description
1 polymer ?
#
loop_
_entity_poly.entity_id
_entity_poly.type
_entity_poly.pdbx_seq_one_letter_code
_entity_poly.pdbx_strand_id
1 'polypeptide(L)'
;MRRGIVQLVALGVVIAVLLTLVALLFKWLPSSASVEFNRIQDVYWFATAIAIGIFSLVSAVVIFSVWKWRVPLDDDADGPPIHGHTGPRHRDRDR
;
A
#
# COMPACT_ATOMS: atom_id res chain seq x y z
N MET A 1 3.32 -11.03 -16.83
CA MET A 1 3.88 -10.07 -15.85
C MET A 1 3.28 -8.66 -15.97
N ARG A 2 3.31 -8.01 -17.15
CA ARG A 2 2.81 -6.62 -17.33
C ARG A 2 1.36 -6.40 -16.86
N ARG A 3 0.45 -7.33 -17.15
CA ARG A 3 -0.98 -7.22 -16.76
C ARG A 3 -1.21 -7.22 -15.25
N GLY A 4 -0.46 -8.01 -14.49
CA GLY A 4 -0.58 -8.07 -13.02
C GLY A 4 -0.05 -6.81 -12.34
N ILE A 5 1.08 -6.26 -12.83
CA ILE A 5 1.63 -5.00 -12.32
C ILE A 5 0.66 -3.84 -12.62
N VAL A 6 0.08 -3.80 -13.82
CA VAL A 6 -0.94 -2.79 -14.15
C VAL A 6 -2.16 -2.89 -13.24
N GLN A 7 -2.63 -4.11 -12.92
CA GLN A 7 -3.74 -4.32 -11.98
C GLN A 7 -3.40 -3.83 -10.56
N LEU A 8 -2.19 -4.15 -10.07
CA LEU A 8 -1.70 -3.68 -8.77
C LEU A 8 -1.64 -2.15 -8.69
N VAL A 9 -1.04 -1.52 -9.70
CA VAL A 9 -0.92 -0.05 -9.76
C VAL A 9 -2.31 0.59 -9.85
N ALA A 10 -3.19 0.08 -10.71
CA ALA A 10 -4.55 0.59 -10.84
C ALA A 10 -5.32 0.50 -9.51
N LEU A 11 -5.22 -0.63 -8.81
CA LEU A 11 -5.87 -0.83 -7.52
C LEU A 11 -5.32 0.13 -6.45
N GLY A 12 -4.00 0.29 -6.39
CA GLY A 12 -3.35 1.25 -5.49
C GLY A 12 -3.79 2.69 -5.76
N VAL A 13 -3.85 3.10 -7.02
CA VAL A 13 -4.34 4.43 -7.41
C VAL A 13 -5.80 4.63 -7.01
N VAL A 14 -6.67 3.65 -7.24
CA VAL A 14 -8.08 3.73 -6.85
C VAL A 14 -8.22 3.90 -5.33
N ILE A 15 -7.49 3.10 -4.54
CA ILE A 15 -7.52 3.20 -3.08
C ILE A 15 -6.98 4.56 -2.61
N ALA A 16 -5.87 5.02 -3.18
CA ALA A 16 -5.30 6.32 -2.86
C ALA A 16 -6.30 7.46 -3.14
N VAL A 17 -6.95 7.45 -4.30
CA VAL A 17 -7.97 8.45 -4.67
C VAL A 17 -9.14 8.43 -3.68
N LEU A 18 -9.67 7.26 -3.35
CA LEU A 18 -10.78 7.14 -2.39
C LEU A 18 -10.40 7.69 -1.01
N LEU A 19 -9.20 7.36 -0.52
CA LEU A 19 -8.71 7.87 0.77
C LEU A 19 -8.47 9.38 0.73
N THR A 20 -7.89 9.91 -0.34
CA THR A 20 -7.72 11.36 -0.52
C THR A 20 -9.06 12.08 -0.56
N LEU A 21 -10.08 11.52 -1.22
CA LEU A 21 -11.43 12.09 -1.21
C LEU A 21 -11.98 12.15 0.22
N VAL A 22 -11.89 11.06 0.99
CA VAL A 22 -12.33 11.07 2.40
C VAL A 22 -11.52 12.07 3.23
N ALA A 23 -10.22 12.18 2.99
CA ALA A 23 -9.39 13.13 3.71
C ALA A 23 -9.84 14.58 3.45
N LEU A 24 -10.15 14.94 2.20
CA LEU A 24 -10.47 16.33 1.83
C LEU A 24 -11.94 16.73 2.01
N LEU A 25 -12.88 15.77 1.93
CA LEU A 25 -14.32 16.09 1.98
C LEU A 25 -14.83 16.37 3.39
N PHE A 26 -14.16 15.87 4.42
CA PHE A 26 -14.55 16.08 5.81
C PHE A 26 -13.70 17.16 6.48
N LYS A 27 -14.34 18.05 7.24
CA LYS A 27 -13.67 19.03 8.09
C LYS A 27 -13.15 18.36 9.37
N TRP A 28 -12.05 17.61 9.24
CA TRP A 28 -11.38 16.94 10.36
C TRP A 28 -10.79 17.91 11.38
N LEU A 29 -10.37 19.11 10.94
CA LEU A 29 -9.70 20.10 11.79
C LEU A 29 -10.56 21.37 11.95
N PRO A 30 -10.51 22.01 13.14
CA PRO A 30 -11.14 23.30 13.35
C PRO A 30 -10.44 24.41 12.55
N SER A 31 -11.12 25.55 12.41
CA SER A 31 -10.54 26.75 11.80
C SER A 31 -9.34 27.25 12.60
N SER A 32 -8.37 27.84 11.91
CA SER A 32 -7.16 28.32 12.56
C SER A 32 -7.43 29.45 13.55
N ALA A 33 -6.84 29.32 14.75
CA ALA A 33 -6.92 30.30 15.83
C ALA A 33 -5.59 31.00 16.10
N SER A 34 -4.47 30.54 15.51
CA SER A 34 -3.14 31.15 15.67
C SER A 34 -2.18 30.76 14.53
N VAL A 35 -1.04 31.47 14.43
CA VAL A 35 0.01 31.18 13.44
C VAL A 35 0.66 29.82 13.71
N GLU A 36 0.86 29.47 14.98
CA GLU A 36 1.40 28.18 15.41
C GLU A 36 0.51 27.02 14.96
N PHE A 37 -0.81 27.21 15.06
CA PHE A 37 -1.77 26.20 14.63
C PHE A 37 -1.67 25.90 13.14
N ASN A 38 -1.42 26.91 12.28
CA ASN A 38 -1.20 26.68 10.85
C ASN A 38 -0.03 25.73 10.59
N ARG A 39 1.10 25.89 11.30
CA ARG A 39 2.27 25.01 11.14
C ARG A 39 1.96 23.57 11.55
N ILE A 40 1.13 23.38 12.57
CA ILE A 40 0.67 22.05 12.98
C ILE A 40 -0.23 21.43 11.90
N GLN A 41 -1.14 22.22 11.32
CA GLN A 41 -1.99 21.76 10.23
C GLN A 41 -1.16 21.33 9.01
N ASP A 42 -0.12 22.07 8.66
CA ASP A 42 0.76 21.72 7.53
C ASP A 42 1.44 20.37 7.74
N VAL A 43 2.00 20.13 8.94
CA VAL A 43 2.64 18.85 9.28
C VAL A 43 1.60 17.71 9.34
N TYR A 44 0.41 17.99 9.87
CA TYR A 44 -0.69 17.02 9.89
C TYR A 44 -1.08 16.57 8.49
N TRP A 45 -1.27 17.50 7.55
CA TRP A 45 -1.63 17.17 6.18
C TRP A 45 -0.49 16.49 5.43
N PHE A 46 0.76 16.89 5.68
CA PHE A 46 1.93 16.22 5.13
C PHE A 46 2.03 14.76 5.60
N ALA A 47 1.90 14.52 6.90
CA ALA A 47 1.88 13.16 7.46
C ALA A 47 0.71 12.34 6.93
N THR A 48 -0.47 12.95 6.79
CA THR A 48 -1.66 12.30 6.23
C THR A 48 -1.44 11.87 4.78
N ALA A 49 -0.81 12.70 3.94
CA ALA A 49 -0.49 12.35 2.56
C ALA A 49 0.46 11.14 2.48
N ILE A 50 1.49 11.09 3.33
CA ILE A 50 2.41 9.93 3.43
C ILE A 50 1.63 8.68 3.86
N ALA A 51 0.78 8.80 4.89
CA ALA A 51 -0.03 7.69 5.38
C ALA A 51 -0.95 7.11 4.29
N ILE A 52 -1.62 7.97 3.52
CA ILE A 52 -2.45 7.55 2.38
C ILE A 52 -1.60 6.79 1.34
N GLY A 53 -0.40 7.29 1.03
CA GLY A 53 0.53 6.65 0.09
C GLY A 53 0.91 5.24 0.52
N ILE A 54 1.42 5.08 1.74
CA ILE A 54 1.84 3.77 2.26
C ILE A 54 0.64 2.82 2.40
N PHE A 55 -0.47 3.31 2.95
CA PHE A 55 -1.65 2.49 3.18
C PHE A 55 -2.26 1.99 1.87
N SER A 56 -2.33 2.85 0.84
CA SER A 56 -2.83 2.45 -0.48
C SER A 56 -1.94 1.39 -1.14
N LEU A 57 -0.61 1.51 -1.00
CA LEU A 57 0.34 0.51 -1.50
C LEU A 57 0.15 -0.85 -0.82
N VAL A 58 0.16 -0.88 0.52
CA VAL A 58 0.01 -2.11 1.29
C VAL A 58 -1.35 -2.76 1.02
N SER A 59 -2.42 -1.96 1.02
CA SER A 59 -3.79 -2.44 0.76
C SER A 59 -3.92 -3.03 -0.65
N ALA A 60 -3.34 -2.39 -1.66
CA ALA A 60 -3.34 -2.91 -3.02
C ALA A 60 -2.63 -4.26 -3.12
N VAL A 61 -1.47 -4.41 -2.46
CA VAL A 61 -0.74 -5.69 -2.43
C VAL A 61 -1.57 -6.77 -1.75
N VAL A 62 -2.18 -6.48 -0.59
CA VAL A 62 -3.00 -7.45 0.15
C VAL A 62 -4.22 -7.88 -0.66
N ILE A 63 -5.01 -6.93 -1.17
CA ILE A 63 -6.22 -7.23 -1.95
C ILE A 63 -5.87 -8.00 -3.22
N PHE A 64 -4.82 -7.58 -3.93
CA PHE A 64 -4.36 -8.30 -5.11
C PHE A 64 -3.91 -9.72 -4.77
N SER A 65 -3.22 -9.91 -3.65
CA SER A 65 -2.74 -11.24 -3.23
C SER A 65 -3.90 -12.18 -2.92
N VAL A 66 -4.88 -11.70 -2.14
CA VAL A 66 -6.08 -12.47 -1.81
C VAL A 66 -6.89 -12.78 -3.07
N TRP A 67 -7.05 -11.84 -3.99
CA TRP A 67 -7.84 -12.07 -5.20
C TRP A 67 -7.13 -12.96 -6.23
N LYS A 68 -5.82 -12.75 -6.44
CA LYS A 68 -5.04 -13.44 -7.48
C LYS A 68 -4.75 -14.90 -7.12
N TRP A 69 -4.54 -15.19 -5.83
CA TRP A 69 -4.10 -16.49 -5.33
C TRP A 69 -5.17 -17.19 -4.47
N ARG A 70 -6.44 -16.77 -4.57
CA ARG A 70 -7.54 -17.49 -3.94
C ARG A 70 -7.68 -18.89 -4.55
N VAL A 71 -7.54 -19.91 -3.70
CA VAL A 71 -7.67 -21.32 -4.08
C VAL A 71 -9.14 -21.77 -3.98
N PRO A 72 -9.63 -22.66 -4.88
CA PRO A 72 -10.93 -23.31 -4.76
C PRO A 72 -11.09 -24.13 -3.46
N LEU A 73 -12.32 -24.41 -3.05
CA LEU A 73 -12.61 -25.13 -1.79
C LEU A 73 -12.21 -26.62 -1.81
N ASP A 74 -12.05 -27.18 -3.01
CA ASP A 74 -11.77 -28.59 -3.30
C ASP A 74 -10.30 -28.86 -3.65
N ASP A 75 -9.44 -27.84 -3.55
CA ASP A 75 -8.01 -27.95 -3.85
C ASP A 75 -7.20 -27.98 -2.55
N ASP A 76 -6.77 -29.19 -2.18
CA ASP A 76 -5.92 -29.49 -1.02
C ASP A 76 -4.42 -29.53 -1.39
N ALA A 77 -4.04 -29.08 -2.59
CA ALA A 77 -2.64 -29.09 -3.00
C ALA A 77 -1.79 -28.09 -2.20
N ASP A 78 -0.59 -28.52 -1.82
CA ASP A 78 0.38 -27.63 -1.15
C ASP A 78 0.84 -26.51 -2.09
N GLY A 79 0.99 -25.31 -1.52
CA GLY A 79 1.53 -24.16 -2.23
C GLY A 79 2.98 -24.38 -2.67
N PRO A 80 3.45 -23.71 -3.75
CA PRO A 80 4.84 -23.83 -4.19
C PRO A 80 5.84 -23.51 -3.06
N PRO A 81 6.96 -24.25 -2.93
CA PRO A 81 7.97 -23.98 -1.92
C PRO A 81 8.62 -22.60 -2.14
N ILE A 82 8.21 -21.60 -1.36
CA ILE A 82 8.79 -20.26 -1.41
C ILE A 82 9.79 -20.07 -0.27
N HIS A 83 11.07 -19.97 -0.61
CA HIS A 83 12.10 -19.53 0.33
C HIS A 83 12.12 -18.00 0.34
N GLY A 84 12.47 -17.38 1.49
CA GLY A 84 12.53 -15.93 1.62
C GLY A 84 13.51 -15.27 0.64
N HIS A 85 13.24 -14.02 0.25
CA HIS A 85 14.14 -13.23 -0.59
C HIS A 85 15.21 -12.54 0.28
N THR A 86 16.45 -13.06 0.30
CA THR A 86 17.58 -12.53 1.11
C THR A 86 18.57 -11.63 0.36
N GLY A 87 18.14 -11.00 -0.75
CA GLY A 87 19.01 -10.19 -1.61
C GLY A 87 20.01 -11.04 -2.42
N PRO A 88 20.92 -10.43 -3.21
CA PRO A 88 21.86 -11.17 -4.02
C PRO A 88 22.94 -11.78 -3.12
N ARG A 89 22.76 -13.06 -2.75
CA ARG A 89 23.84 -13.85 -2.18
C ARG A 89 24.75 -14.29 -3.33
N HIS A 90 25.79 -13.50 -3.61
CA HIS A 90 26.94 -13.98 -4.38
C HIS A 90 27.48 -15.22 -3.67
N ARG A 91 27.31 -16.39 -4.28
CA ARG A 91 27.88 -17.65 -3.81
C ARG A 91 28.94 -18.11 -4.79
N ASP A 92 30.02 -17.34 -4.87
CA ASP A 92 31.30 -17.80 -5.39
C ASP A 92 32.23 -18.02 -4.21
N ARG A 93 32.19 -19.23 -3.66
CA ARG A 93 33.31 -19.84 -2.92
C ARG A 93 32.94 -21.29 -2.78
N ASP A 94 33.46 -22.09 -3.71
CA ASP A 94 33.83 -23.49 -3.55
C ASP A 94 34.66 -23.88 -4.79
N ARG A 95 35.90 -23.38 -4.83
CA ARG A 95 37.09 -24.03 -5.42
C ARG A 95 38.26 -23.76 -4.49
#